data_AF-A0A9E5CBD7-F1
#
_entry.id   AF-A0A9E5CBD7-F1
#
_cell.length_a   1.000
_cell.length_b   1.000
_cell.length_c   1.000
_cell.angle_alpha   90.00
_cell.angle_beta   90.00
_cell.angle_gamma   90.00
#
_symmetry.space_group_name_H-M   'P 1'
#
loop_
_entity.id
_entity.type
_entity.pdbx_description
1 polymer ?
#
loop_
_entity_poly.entity_id
_entity_poly.type
_entity_poly.pdbx_seq_one_letter_code
_entity_poly.pdbx_strand_id
1 'polypeptide(L)'
;MIIDFRDVVKLGLAEYMDDLEKALEGLTPEERRFQPGPESHHIDYTVWHMARVEDGWMNRGIRREPQVWNRDGWHEKLGLPEADNGFGYTAEQVANLPVFDLDELMNYYGAVRADALRLIDGLSNEDLEKVPNPQRNPDYTIANILSHLLIEEAEHVGQIAYLRGLQRGLGK
;
A
#
# COMPACT_ATOMS: atom_id res chain seq x y z
N MET A 1 -16.80 -20.78 -14.62
CA MET A 1 -16.60 -19.35 -14.31
C MET A 1 -15.70 -18.79 -15.39
N ILE A 2 -16.07 -17.67 -16.01
CA ILE A 2 -15.18 -16.99 -16.97
C ILE A 2 -14.33 -16.05 -16.13
N ILE A 3 -13.01 -16.21 -16.21
CA ILE A 3 -12.03 -15.33 -15.55
C ILE A 3 -11.98 -14.01 -16.32
N ASP A 4 -12.00 -12.87 -15.62
CA ASP A 4 -11.85 -11.54 -16.22
C ASP A 4 -10.71 -10.71 -15.57
N PHE A 5 -10.58 -9.43 -15.95
CA PHE A 5 -9.51 -8.57 -15.45
C PHE A 5 -9.58 -8.36 -13.93
N ARG A 6 -10.78 -8.36 -13.33
CA ARG A 6 -10.98 -8.20 -11.89
C ARG A 6 -10.32 -9.35 -11.17
N ASP A 7 -10.49 -10.58 -11.67
CA ASP A 7 -9.87 -11.76 -11.10
C ASP A 7 -8.34 -11.65 -11.12
N VAL A 8 -7.75 -11.20 -12.24
CA VAL A 8 -6.30 -11.00 -12.36
C VAL A 8 -5.80 -9.97 -11.34
N VAL A 9 -6.48 -8.82 -11.22
CA VAL A 9 -6.11 -7.79 -10.25
C VAL A 9 -6.23 -8.33 -8.83
N LYS A 10 -7.35 -8.97 -8.48
CA LYS A 10 -7.56 -9.52 -7.14
C LYS A 10 -6.57 -10.60 -6.76
N LEU A 11 -6.20 -11.47 -7.71
CA LEU A 11 -5.15 -12.47 -7.51
C LEU A 11 -3.81 -11.79 -7.21
N GLY A 12 -3.45 -10.74 -7.95
CA GLY A 12 -2.25 -9.95 -7.68
C GLY A 12 -2.28 -9.26 -6.32
N LEU A 13 -3.42 -8.66 -5.94
CA LEU A 13 -3.61 -8.05 -4.62
C LEU A 13 -3.44 -9.09 -3.48
N ALA A 14 -3.99 -10.29 -3.68
CA ALA A 14 -3.87 -11.38 -2.72
C ALA A 14 -2.42 -11.89 -2.61
N GLU A 15 -1.76 -12.09 -3.75
CA GLU A 15 -0.39 -12.62 -3.79
C GLU A 15 0.60 -11.73 -3.04
N TYR A 16 0.62 -10.41 -3.30
CA TYR A 16 1.57 -9.55 -2.57
C TYR A 16 1.19 -9.41 -1.09
N MET A 17 -0.09 -9.56 -0.72
CA MET A 17 -0.49 -9.49 0.69
C MET A 17 -0.04 -10.72 1.45
N ASP A 18 -0.20 -11.91 0.86
CA ASP A 18 0.33 -13.15 1.43
C ASP A 18 1.85 -13.08 1.60
N ASP A 19 2.56 -12.50 0.63
CA ASP A 19 4.02 -12.34 0.69
C ASP A 19 4.45 -11.27 1.69
N LEU A 20 3.69 -10.17 1.81
CA LEU A 20 3.88 -9.16 2.84
C LEU A 20 3.74 -9.77 4.24
N GLU A 21 2.67 -10.52 4.50
CA GLU A 21 2.41 -11.16 5.78
C GLU A 21 3.55 -12.13 6.16
N LYS A 22 4.01 -12.97 5.22
CA LYS A 22 5.19 -13.82 5.42
C LYS A 22 6.44 -13.01 5.75
N ALA A 23 6.67 -11.90 5.05
CA ALA A 23 7.84 -11.05 5.28
C ALA A 23 7.79 -10.33 6.64
N LEU A 24 6.61 -10.08 7.18
CA LEU A 24 6.41 -9.49 8.51
C LEU A 24 6.45 -10.51 9.64
N GLU A 25 6.23 -11.80 9.34
CA GLU A 25 6.05 -12.85 10.33
C GLU A 25 7.19 -12.90 11.36
N GLY A 26 6.81 -12.72 12.62
CA GLY A 26 7.70 -12.83 13.78
C GLY A 26 8.75 -11.72 13.89
N LEU A 27 8.69 -10.63 13.12
CA LEU A 27 9.59 -9.48 13.31
C LEU A 27 9.26 -8.72 14.60
N THR A 28 10.29 -8.41 15.39
CA THR A 28 10.13 -7.51 16.55
C THR A 28 10.00 -6.06 16.08
N PRO A 29 9.46 -5.15 16.93
CA PRO A 29 9.43 -3.73 16.61
C PRO A 29 10.81 -3.15 16.24
N GLU A 30 11.88 -3.59 16.90
CA GLU A 30 13.24 -3.16 16.60
C GLU A 30 13.69 -3.60 15.21
N GLU A 31 13.38 -4.84 14.81
CA GLU A 31 13.71 -5.35 13.47
C GLU A 31 12.92 -4.64 12.37
N ARG A 32 11.64 -4.27 12.64
CA ARG A 32 10.84 -3.51 11.69
C ARG A 32 11.29 -2.05 11.54
N ARG A 33 11.99 -1.53 12.54
CA ARG A 33 12.53 -0.17 12.60
C ARG A 33 14.01 -0.09 12.21
N PHE A 34 14.64 -1.21 11.89
CA PHE A 34 16.01 -1.27 11.39
C PHE A 34 16.15 -0.53 10.05
N GLN A 35 17.14 0.36 9.96
CA GLN A 35 17.57 1.03 8.73
C GLN A 35 19.00 0.60 8.40
N PRO A 36 19.26 -0.02 7.23
CA PRO A 36 20.59 -0.53 6.88
C PRO A 36 21.62 0.58 6.63
N GLY A 37 21.17 1.81 6.37
CA GLY A 37 22.00 3.00 6.25
C GLY A 37 21.24 4.26 6.66
N PRO A 38 21.95 5.38 6.87
CA PRO A 38 21.35 6.63 7.35
C PRO A 38 20.31 7.23 6.40
N GLU A 39 20.39 6.90 5.11
CA GLU A 39 19.47 7.38 4.06
C GLU A 39 18.43 6.32 3.65
N SER A 40 18.39 5.18 4.33
CA SER A 40 17.46 4.08 4.00
C SER A 40 16.14 4.25 4.74
N HIS A 41 15.05 3.69 4.24
CA HIS A 41 13.82 3.54 5.03
C HIS A 41 13.86 2.25 5.87
N HIS A 42 12.84 2.06 6.71
CA HIS A 42 12.61 0.83 7.49
C HIS A 42 11.28 0.18 7.09
N ILE A 43 11.00 -1.03 7.60
CA ILE A 43 9.83 -1.84 7.22
C ILE A 43 8.53 -1.17 7.61
N ASP A 44 8.41 -0.63 8.84
CA ASP A 44 7.18 0.03 9.30
C ASP A 44 6.73 1.18 8.36
N TYR A 45 7.69 1.96 7.82
CA TYR A 45 7.40 3.00 6.83
C TYR A 45 6.81 2.39 5.57
N THR A 46 7.45 1.33 5.05
CA THR A 46 7.03 0.72 3.79
C THR A 46 5.63 0.12 3.90
N VAL A 47 5.31 -0.58 4.99
CA VAL A 47 3.96 -1.15 5.21
C VAL A 47 2.90 -0.05 5.26
N TRP A 48 3.16 1.02 6.03
CA TRP A 48 2.23 2.15 6.09
C TRP A 48 2.09 2.83 4.73
N HIS A 49 3.21 3.07 4.03
CA HIS A 49 3.22 3.70 2.72
C HIS A 49 2.41 2.90 1.70
N MET A 50 2.61 1.58 1.63
CA MET A 50 1.82 0.65 0.82
C MET A 50 0.31 0.84 1.06
N ALA A 51 -0.12 0.78 2.33
CA ALA A 51 -1.53 1.00 2.68
C ALA A 51 -2.06 2.40 2.28
N ARG A 52 -1.22 3.44 2.31
CA ARG A 52 -1.58 4.80 1.85
C ARG A 52 -1.62 4.90 0.33
N VAL A 53 -0.76 4.18 -0.39
CA VAL A 53 -0.71 4.08 -1.85
C VAL A 53 -1.96 3.41 -2.39
N GLU A 54 -2.30 2.21 -1.89
CA GLU A 54 -3.53 1.50 -2.28
C GLU A 54 -4.77 2.36 -2.03
N ASP A 55 -4.89 2.95 -0.84
CA ASP A 55 -6.02 3.84 -0.49
C ASP A 55 -6.08 5.06 -1.41
N GLY A 56 -4.95 5.71 -1.66
CA GLY A 56 -4.85 6.88 -2.52
C GLY A 56 -5.25 6.59 -3.96
N TRP A 57 -4.72 5.53 -4.55
CA TRP A 57 -5.03 5.16 -5.94
C TRP A 57 -6.49 4.70 -6.10
N MET A 58 -7.03 3.96 -5.13
CA MET A 58 -8.41 3.48 -5.18
C MET A 58 -9.42 4.60 -4.93
N ASN A 59 -9.30 5.31 -3.80
CA ASN A 59 -10.29 6.30 -3.40
C ASN A 59 -10.11 7.65 -4.12
N ARG A 60 -8.89 8.19 -4.18
CA ARG A 60 -8.65 9.48 -4.84
C ARG A 60 -8.38 9.31 -6.34
N GLY A 61 -7.71 8.23 -6.74
CA GLY A 61 -7.36 7.96 -8.14
C GLY A 61 -8.59 7.55 -8.96
N ILE A 62 -9.34 6.56 -8.51
CA ILE A 62 -10.48 6.00 -9.26
C ILE A 62 -11.83 6.55 -8.76
N ARG A 63 -12.19 6.36 -7.48
CA ARG A 63 -13.52 6.76 -6.97
C ARG A 63 -13.74 8.27 -6.97
N ARG A 64 -12.67 9.06 -6.82
CA ARG A 64 -12.70 10.51 -6.60
C ARG A 64 -13.40 10.89 -5.29
N GLU A 65 -13.23 10.06 -4.27
CA GLU A 65 -13.85 10.18 -2.95
C GLU A 65 -12.79 10.30 -1.83
N PRO A 66 -13.18 10.68 -0.60
CA PRO A 66 -12.29 10.62 0.55
C PRO A 66 -11.70 9.22 0.75
N GLN A 67 -10.42 9.19 1.10
CA GLN A 67 -9.67 7.99 1.45
C GLN A 67 -10.20 7.34 2.73
N VAL A 68 -10.05 6.01 2.84
CA VAL A 68 -10.33 5.23 4.06
C VAL A 68 -9.61 5.86 5.25
N TRP A 69 -8.37 6.31 5.03
CA TRP A 69 -7.54 7.05 5.97
C TRP A 69 -8.27 8.16 6.73
N ASN A 70 -8.98 9.02 5.99
CA ASN A 70 -9.71 10.16 6.55
C ASN A 70 -11.14 9.77 6.94
N ARG A 71 -11.82 9.02 6.08
CA ARG A 71 -13.22 8.65 6.25
C ARG A 71 -13.46 7.83 7.52
N ASP A 72 -12.51 6.96 7.87
CA ASP A 72 -12.65 5.98 8.97
C ASP A 72 -11.74 6.31 10.17
N GLY A 73 -11.13 7.51 10.18
CA GLY A 73 -10.36 8.07 11.30
C GLY A 73 -9.01 7.39 11.56
N TRP A 74 -8.40 6.76 10.56
CA TRP A 74 -7.12 6.04 10.74
C TRP A 74 -5.94 6.97 10.99
N HIS A 75 -6.00 8.22 10.51
CA HIS A 75 -4.97 9.21 10.83
C HIS A 75 -4.83 9.44 12.33
N GLU A 76 -5.94 9.45 13.08
CA GLU A 76 -5.96 9.66 14.52
C GLU A 76 -5.45 8.42 15.24
N LYS A 77 -5.92 7.24 14.82
CA LYS A 77 -5.52 5.94 15.40
C LYS A 77 -4.03 5.69 15.26
N LEU A 78 -3.46 5.97 14.08
CA LEU A 78 -2.04 5.76 13.78
C LEU A 78 -1.18 7.00 14.08
N GLY A 79 -1.75 8.08 14.62
CA GLY A 79 -1.01 9.25 15.10
C GLY A 79 -0.30 10.05 14.01
N LEU A 80 -0.89 10.15 12.82
CA LEU A 80 -0.31 10.81 11.65
C LEU A 80 -1.24 11.89 11.04
N PRO A 81 -0.71 12.83 10.25
CA PRO A 81 -1.54 13.88 9.64
C PRO A 81 -2.52 13.36 8.58
N GLU A 82 -3.64 14.07 8.42
CA GLU A 82 -4.70 13.73 7.45
C GLU A 82 -4.22 13.64 5.99
N ALA A 83 -3.30 14.51 5.60
CA ALA A 83 -2.83 14.64 4.21
C ALA A 83 -1.57 13.82 3.91
N ASP A 84 -1.11 13.02 4.86
CA ASP A 84 0.17 12.32 4.76
C ASP A 84 0.05 10.98 4.03
N ASN A 85 1.10 10.66 3.26
CA ASN A 85 1.29 9.38 2.60
C ASN A 85 2.77 8.99 2.48
N GLY A 86 3.71 9.77 3.01
CA GLY A 86 5.14 9.47 2.97
C GLY A 86 5.84 9.75 1.65
N PHE A 87 5.11 10.11 0.58
CA PHE A 87 5.74 10.37 -0.72
C PHE A 87 6.71 11.56 -0.61
N GLY A 88 7.97 11.32 -0.99
CA GLY A 88 9.03 12.33 -0.93
C GLY A 88 9.60 12.57 0.46
N TYR A 89 9.35 11.69 1.43
CA TYR A 89 9.95 11.78 2.76
C TYR A 89 11.48 11.70 2.71
N THR A 90 12.13 12.52 3.52
CA THR A 90 13.55 12.38 3.84
C THR A 90 13.77 11.22 4.81
N ALA A 91 15.01 10.73 4.91
CA ALA A 91 15.34 9.69 5.87
C ALA A 91 15.09 10.11 7.33
N GLU A 92 15.24 11.41 7.66
CA GLU A 92 14.88 11.95 8.97
C GLU A 92 13.37 11.88 9.22
N GLN A 93 12.53 12.20 8.23
CA GLN A 93 11.08 12.08 8.36
C GLN A 93 10.65 10.62 8.54
N VAL A 94 11.27 9.70 7.81
CA VAL A 94 11.06 8.26 7.97
C VAL A 94 11.45 7.82 9.39
N ALA A 95 12.66 8.18 9.84
CA ALA A 95 13.14 7.84 11.18
C ALA A 95 12.26 8.42 12.30
N ASN A 96 11.59 9.56 12.07
CA ASN A 96 10.71 10.20 13.04
C ASN A 96 9.24 9.74 12.98
N LEU A 97 8.89 8.79 12.10
CA LEU A 97 7.56 8.18 12.14
C LEU A 97 7.28 7.54 13.50
N PRO A 98 6.01 7.55 13.96
CA PRO A 98 5.63 6.85 15.17
C PRO A 98 5.97 5.35 15.07
N VAL A 99 6.25 4.74 16.21
CA VAL A 99 6.38 3.28 16.30
C VAL A 99 4.97 2.71 16.27
N PHE A 100 4.64 1.99 15.21
CA PHE A 100 3.31 1.42 15.05
C PHE A 100 3.17 0.13 15.85
N ASP A 101 1.98 -0.06 16.42
CA ASP A 101 1.46 -1.41 16.64
C ASP A 101 1.22 -2.05 15.27
N LEU A 102 1.87 -3.19 15.01
CA LEU A 102 1.81 -3.84 13.70
C LEU A 102 0.39 -4.34 13.39
N ASP A 103 -0.32 -4.86 14.39
CA ASP A 103 -1.67 -5.36 14.19
C ASP A 103 -2.62 -4.21 13.87
N GLU A 104 -2.45 -3.05 14.52
CA GLU A 104 -3.23 -1.85 14.19
C GLU A 104 -2.94 -1.33 12.78
N LEU A 105 -1.67 -1.32 12.37
CA LEU A 105 -1.28 -0.94 11.02
C LEU A 105 -1.84 -1.90 9.96
N MET A 106 -1.78 -3.21 10.22
CA MET A 106 -2.34 -4.21 9.32
C MET A 106 -3.88 -4.19 9.31
N ASN A 107 -4.53 -3.80 10.41
CA ASN A 107 -5.97 -3.57 10.43
C ASN A 107 -6.37 -2.39 9.53
N TYR A 108 -5.58 -1.30 9.51
CA TYR A 108 -5.77 -0.22 8.53
C TYR A 108 -5.62 -0.75 7.11
N TYR A 109 -4.55 -1.50 6.83
CA TYR A 109 -4.33 -2.03 5.48
C TYR A 109 -5.44 -2.99 5.05
N GLY A 110 -5.94 -3.84 5.95
CA GLY A 110 -7.09 -4.71 5.73
C GLY A 110 -8.37 -3.93 5.42
N ALA A 111 -8.60 -2.80 6.09
CA ALA A 111 -9.74 -1.92 5.79
C ALA A 111 -9.63 -1.30 4.39
N VAL A 112 -8.43 -0.85 4.01
CA VAL A 112 -8.14 -0.36 2.64
C VAL A 112 -8.39 -1.46 1.61
N ARG A 113 -7.87 -2.66 1.84
CA ARG A 113 -8.05 -3.81 0.95
C ARG A 113 -9.52 -4.16 0.76
N ALA A 114 -10.30 -4.21 1.84
CA ALA A 114 -11.73 -4.50 1.75
C ALA A 114 -12.48 -3.42 0.93
N ASP A 115 -12.05 -2.16 0.99
CA ASP A 115 -12.61 -1.07 0.20
C ASP A 115 -12.21 -1.15 -1.29
N ALA A 116 -10.95 -1.48 -1.56
CA ALA A 116 -10.40 -1.70 -2.89
C ALA A 116 -11.08 -2.87 -3.61
N LEU A 117 -11.27 -4.00 -2.93
CA LEU A 117 -11.97 -5.15 -3.50
C LEU A 117 -13.41 -4.83 -3.88
N ARG A 118 -14.13 -4.07 -3.02
CA ARG A 118 -15.48 -3.57 -3.33
C ARG A 118 -15.50 -2.63 -4.54
N LEU A 119 -14.44 -1.85 -4.77
CA LEU A 119 -14.31 -1.03 -5.97
C LEU A 119 -14.16 -1.91 -7.20
N ILE A 120 -13.20 -2.83 -7.17
CA ILE A 120 -12.85 -3.71 -8.29
C ILE A 120 -14.05 -4.57 -8.70
N ASP A 121 -14.83 -5.08 -7.74
CA ASP A 121 -16.07 -5.80 -7.98
C ASP A 121 -17.09 -5.02 -8.83
N GLY A 122 -17.09 -3.69 -8.70
CA GLY A 122 -18.02 -2.80 -9.41
C GLY A 122 -17.55 -2.34 -10.79
N LEU A 123 -16.27 -2.52 -11.15
CA LEU A 123 -15.71 -1.98 -12.40
C LEU A 123 -16.06 -2.86 -13.59
N SER A 124 -16.53 -2.30 -14.69
CA SER A 124 -16.73 -2.98 -15.99
C SER A 124 -15.48 -2.95 -16.88
N ASN A 125 -15.49 -3.67 -18.01
CA ASN A 125 -14.40 -3.56 -19.01
C ASN A 125 -14.34 -2.15 -19.61
N GLU A 126 -15.49 -1.51 -19.82
CA GLU A 126 -15.59 -0.16 -20.36
C GLU A 126 -15.04 0.88 -19.38
N ASP A 127 -15.09 0.61 -18.08
CA ASP A 127 -14.49 1.50 -17.08
C ASP A 127 -12.96 1.59 -17.22
N LEU A 128 -12.32 0.53 -17.72
CA LEU A 128 -10.87 0.49 -17.86
C LEU A 128 -10.31 1.60 -18.75
N GLU A 129 -11.07 2.08 -19.73
CA GLU A 129 -10.69 3.16 -20.65
C GLU A 129 -10.94 4.56 -20.08
N LYS A 130 -11.68 4.68 -18.97
CA LYS A 130 -12.00 5.98 -18.39
C LYS A 130 -10.75 6.61 -17.80
N VAL A 131 -10.64 7.93 -17.97
CA VAL A 131 -9.58 8.78 -17.40
C VAL A 131 -10.18 9.55 -16.23
N PRO A 132 -9.89 9.19 -14.96
CA PRO A 132 -10.55 9.81 -13.81
C PRO A 132 -10.19 11.28 -13.56
N ASN A 133 -9.03 11.73 -14.08
CA ASN A 133 -8.54 13.10 -13.90
C ASN A 133 -7.82 13.63 -15.15
N PRO A 134 -8.56 13.88 -16.25
CA PRO A 134 -7.97 14.21 -17.54
C PRO A 134 -7.27 15.57 -17.55
N GLN A 135 -7.61 16.49 -16.62
CA GLN A 135 -6.94 17.78 -16.51
C GLN A 135 -5.50 17.64 -15.99
N ARG A 136 -5.25 16.63 -15.15
CA ARG A 136 -3.92 16.37 -14.59
C ARG A 136 -3.12 15.41 -15.46
N ASN A 137 -3.76 14.36 -15.95
CA ASN A 137 -3.09 13.33 -16.75
C ASN A 137 -4.08 12.78 -17.80
N PRO A 138 -4.11 13.38 -19.00
CA PRO A 138 -5.17 13.16 -20.00
C PRO A 138 -5.24 11.73 -20.53
N ASP A 139 -4.14 10.99 -20.47
CA ASP A 139 -4.04 9.64 -21.03
C ASP A 139 -3.96 8.53 -19.96
N TYR A 140 -4.14 8.88 -18.68
CA TYR A 140 -3.95 7.94 -17.56
C TYR A 140 -5.29 7.33 -17.10
N THR A 141 -5.54 6.14 -17.61
CA THR A 141 -6.81 5.43 -17.45
C THR A 141 -6.91 4.66 -16.14
N ILE A 142 -8.10 4.14 -15.82
CA ILE A 142 -8.28 3.19 -14.70
C ILE A 142 -7.41 1.95 -14.90
N ALA A 143 -7.25 1.44 -16.13
CA ALA A 143 -6.33 0.33 -16.40
C ALA A 143 -4.88 0.67 -16.01
N ASN A 144 -4.43 1.90 -16.29
CA ASN A 144 -3.09 2.33 -15.88
C ASN A 144 -2.96 2.38 -14.35
N ILE A 145 -3.98 2.88 -13.64
CA ILE A 145 -3.99 2.94 -12.17
C ILE A 145 -3.90 1.52 -11.57
N LEU A 146 -4.76 0.60 -12.01
CA LEU A 146 -4.77 -0.78 -11.49
C LEU A 146 -3.46 -1.51 -11.78
N SER A 147 -2.92 -1.33 -12.98
CA SER A 147 -1.62 -1.93 -13.35
C SER A 147 -0.48 -1.34 -12.53
N HIS A 148 -0.48 -0.02 -12.29
CA HIS A 148 0.58 0.63 -11.54
C HIS A 148 0.56 0.21 -10.07
N LEU A 149 -0.62 0.13 -9.47
CA LEU A 149 -0.77 -0.32 -8.08
C LEU A 149 -0.12 -1.69 -7.88
N LEU A 150 -0.40 -2.67 -8.74
CA LEU A 150 0.17 -4.02 -8.59
C LEU A 150 1.70 -4.02 -8.62
N ILE A 151 2.30 -3.19 -9.48
CA ILE A 151 3.76 -3.09 -9.59
C ILE A 151 4.35 -2.36 -8.39
N GLU A 152 3.78 -1.23 -7.99
CA GLU A 152 4.24 -0.42 -6.86
C GLU A 152 4.23 -1.24 -5.56
N GLU A 153 3.15 -1.98 -5.30
CA GLU A 153 3.02 -2.83 -4.11
C GLU A 153 4.02 -4.00 -4.13
N ALA A 154 4.20 -4.66 -5.27
CA ALA A 154 5.17 -5.75 -5.40
C ALA A 154 6.62 -5.27 -5.20
N GLU A 155 6.97 -4.08 -5.69
CA GLU A 155 8.28 -3.46 -5.47
C GLU A 155 8.53 -3.23 -3.97
N HIS A 156 7.52 -2.74 -3.24
CA HIS A 156 7.62 -2.52 -1.80
C HIS A 156 7.68 -3.81 -0.97
N VAL A 157 6.94 -4.87 -1.36
CA VAL A 157 7.11 -6.20 -0.75
C VAL A 157 8.54 -6.70 -0.92
N GLY A 158 9.12 -6.51 -2.11
CA GLY A 158 10.52 -6.83 -2.38
C GLY A 158 11.49 -6.07 -1.46
N GLN A 159 11.25 -4.78 -1.22
CA GLN A 159 12.05 -3.98 -0.28
C GLN A 159 11.95 -4.52 1.15
N ILE A 160 10.75 -4.86 1.62
CA ILE A 160 10.53 -5.43 2.96
C ILE A 160 11.22 -6.78 3.10
N ALA A 161 11.05 -7.67 2.12
CA ALA A 161 11.69 -8.98 2.11
C ALA A 161 13.22 -8.85 2.11
N TYR A 162 13.77 -7.88 1.39
CA TYR A 162 15.21 -7.60 1.39
C TYR A 162 15.70 -7.08 2.75
N LEU A 163 14.98 -6.13 3.37
CA LEU A 163 15.31 -5.62 4.71
C LEU A 163 15.23 -6.70 5.79
N ARG A 164 14.24 -7.61 5.71
CA ARG A 164 14.17 -8.81 6.54
C ARG A 164 15.40 -9.70 6.31
N GLY A 165 15.72 -10.00 5.05
CA GLY A 165 16.84 -10.87 4.68
C GLY A 165 18.20 -10.35 5.15
N LEU A 166 18.41 -9.03 5.17
CA LEU A 166 19.62 -8.42 5.74
C LEU A 166 19.79 -8.72 7.24
N GLN A 167 18.69 -8.89 7.97
CA GLN A 167 18.69 -9.14 9.41
C GLN A 167 18.68 -10.64 9.75
N ARG A 168 17.89 -11.43 9.01
CA ARG A 168 17.60 -12.85 9.35
C ARG A 168 18.21 -13.87 8.40
N GLY A 169 18.76 -13.44 7.25
CA GLY A 169 19.30 -14.31 6.22
C GLY A 169 18.24 -14.90 5.28
N LEU A 170 18.66 -15.78 4.37
CA LEU A 170 17.78 -16.39 3.37
C LEU A 170 16.79 -17.39 4.00
N GLY A 171 15.56 -17.43 3.47
CA GLY A 171 14.56 -18.46 3.81
C GLY A 171 13.99 -18.36 5.23
N LYS A 172 14.13 -17.19 5.87
CA LYS A 172 13.50 -16.87 7.13
C LYS A 172 12.65 -15.64 6.99
#